data_AF-A0A0M6YH43-F1
#
_entry.id   AF-A0A0M6YH43-F1
#
_cell.length_a   1.000
_cell.length_b   1.000
_cell.length_c   1.000
_cell.angle_alpha   90.00
_cell.angle_beta   90.00
_cell.angle_gamma   90.00
#
_symmetry.space_group_name_H-M   'P 1'
#
loop_
_entity.id
_entity.type
_entity.pdbx_description
1 polymer ?
#
loop_
_entity_poly.entity_id
_entity_poly.type
_entity_poly.pdbx_seq_one_letter_code
_entity_poly.pdbx_strand_id
1 'polypeptide(L)'
;MSHTVTADEAASTTTGDLIATSMKSKIDGLGIEGLTVDYDSGSAGELTIASATAAAGPPPVAATANDIAVSGQFTNAGSGGLGALSSIDVSDAASAEASLATVEALIGTAIDAAASFGSAQGRIETQSEFIGKLTDSLTSGIGAMVDANMEETSARLQALQVQQQLATQSLSIANQAPQSILSLFR
;
A
#
# COMPACT_ATOMS: atom_id res chain seq x y z
N MET A 1 13.92 25.21 -6.86
CA MET A 1 13.82 26.25 -5.82
C MET A 1 12.82 25.82 -4.76
N SER A 2 13.19 25.77 -3.48
CA SER A 2 12.26 25.51 -2.36
C SER A 2 11.65 26.82 -1.87
N HIS A 3 10.40 26.79 -1.40
CA HIS A 3 9.75 27.91 -0.71
C HIS A 3 9.28 27.31 0.61
N THR A 4 9.67 27.94 1.71
CA THR A 4 9.34 27.50 3.06
C THR A 4 8.30 28.45 3.58
N VAL A 5 7.09 27.95 3.79
CA VAL A 5 6.00 28.74 4.36
C VAL A 5 6.33 29.06 5.81
N THR A 6 6.31 30.34 6.15
CA THR A 6 6.54 30.84 7.51
C THR A 6 5.26 30.78 8.35
N ALA A 7 5.39 30.85 9.68
CA ALA A 7 4.25 30.82 10.59
C ALA A 7 3.32 32.03 10.40
N ASP A 8 3.87 33.19 10.04
CA ASP A 8 3.10 34.42 9.78
C ASP A 8 2.30 34.31 8.48
N GLU A 9 2.88 33.70 7.43
CA GLU A 9 2.17 33.41 6.18
C GLU A 9 1.02 32.43 6.43
N ALA A 10 1.26 31.35 7.19
CA ALA A 10 0.25 30.35 7.57
C ALA A 10 -0.93 30.92 8.39
N ALA A 11 -0.73 32.04 9.10
CA ALA A 11 -1.77 32.71 9.86
C ALA A 11 -2.58 33.71 9.02
N SER A 12 -2.06 34.14 7.87
CA SER A 12 -2.67 35.20 7.03
C SER A 12 -3.69 34.69 6.01
N THR A 13 -3.61 33.42 5.62
CA THR A 13 -4.49 32.78 4.64
C THR A 13 -4.45 31.26 4.82
N THR A 14 -5.22 30.50 4.05
CA THR A 14 -5.22 29.03 4.18
C THR A 14 -3.89 28.44 3.71
N THR A 15 -3.52 27.27 4.25
CA THR A 15 -2.31 26.55 3.82
C THR A 15 -2.35 26.20 2.32
N GLY A 16 -3.55 25.90 1.79
CA GLY A 16 -3.75 25.64 0.36
C GLY A 16 -3.34 26.85 -0.48
N ASP A 17 -3.71 28.05 -0.06
CA ASP A 17 -3.46 29.31 -0.77
C ASP A 17 -1.98 29.71 -0.81
N LEU A 18 -1.26 29.42 0.27
CA LEU A 18 0.19 29.65 0.35
C LEU A 18 0.95 28.72 -0.57
N ILE A 19 0.59 27.43 -0.56
CA ILE A 19 1.19 26.44 -1.45
C ILE A 19 0.87 26.80 -2.89
N ALA A 20 -0.38 27.13 -3.17
CA ALA A 20 -0.83 27.56 -4.49
C ALA A 20 -0.02 28.75 -5.02
N THR A 21 0.03 29.86 -4.27
CA THR A 21 0.74 31.07 -4.67
C THR A 21 2.25 30.83 -4.82
N SER A 22 2.84 30.02 -3.94
CA SER A 22 4.26 29.67 -4.01
C SER A 22 4.61 28.76 -5.20
N MET A 23 3.70 27.85 -5.57
CA MET A 23 3.85 27.01 -6.76
C MET A 23 3.67 27.82 -8.03
N LYS A 24 2.66 28.70 -8.10
CA LYS A 24 2.48 29.66 -9.19
C LYS A 24 3.75 30.45 -9.44
N SER A 25 4.32 31.06 -8.38
CA SER A 25 5.55 31.85 -8.47
C SER A 25 6.74 31.04 -8.99
N LYS A 26 6.84 29.75 -8.64
CA LYS A 26 7.90 28.87 -9.14
C LYS A 26 7.70 28.47 -10.60
N ILE A 27 6.46 28.19 -11.00
CA ILE A 27 6.14 27.78 -12.37
C ILE A 27 6.32 28.97 -13.32
N ASP A 28 5.84 30.16 -12.93
CA ASP A 28 6.08 31.42 -13.66
C ASP A 28 7.59 31.70 -13.78
N GLY A 29 8.36 31.40 -12.73
CA GLY A 29 9.82 31.52 -12.70
C GLY A 29 10.59 30.54 -13.61
N LEU A 30 9.94 29.50 -14.16
CA LEU A 30 10.56 28.60 -15.15
C LEU A 30 10.64 29.23 -16.55
N GLY A 31 9.92 30.33 -16.81
CA GLY A 31 9.98 31.06 -18.07
C GLY A 31 9.50 30.26 -19.29
N ILE A 32 8.57 29.33 -19.09
CA ILE A 32 8.01 28.51 -20.16
C ILE A 32 7.10 29.40 -21.02
N GLU A 33 7.51 29.66 -22.25
CA GLU A 33 6.75 30.49 -23.17
C GLU A 33 5.42 29.80 -23.53
N GLY A 34 4.31 30.55 -23.39
CA GLY A 34 2.98 30.02 -23.64
C GLY A 34 2.38 29.22 -22.48
N LEU A 35 2.92 29.27 -21.27
CA LEU A 35 2.30 28.73 -20.06
C LEU A 35 1.86 29.87 -19.15
N THR A 36 0.60 29.90 -18.73
CA THR A 36 0.07 30.85 -17.74
C THR A 36 -0.48 30.08 -16.56
N VAL A 37 -0.02 30.39 -15.36
CA VAL A 37 -0.56 29.84 -14.11
C VAL A 37 -1.33 30.93 -13.39
N ASP A 38 -2.58 30.65 -13.05
CA ASP A 38 -3.47 31.55 -12.30
C ASP A 38 -3.91 30.92 -10.99
N TYR A 39 -4.21 31.79 -10.02
CA TYR A 39 -4.69 31.41 -8.69
C TYR A 39 -5.81 32.37 -8.28
N ASP A 40 -6.99 31.81 -7.96
CA ASP A 40 -8.15 32.55 -7.48
C ASP A 40 -8.33 32.32 -5.97
N SER A 41 -8.28 33.42 -5.19
CA SER A 41 -8.55 33.39 -3.75
C SER A 41 -9.99 32.97 -3.37
N GLY A 42 -10.91 32.91 -4.33
CA GLY A 42 -12.27 32.36 -4.15
C GLY A 42 -12.34 30.83 -4.18
N SER A 43 -11.35 30.15 -4.76
CA SER A 43 -11.22 28.69 -4.84
C SER A 43 -9.93 28.25 -4.15
N ALA A 44 -9.96 28.23 -2.82
CA ALA A 44 -8.76 28.07 -2.01
C ALA A 44 -7.98 26.78 -2.36
N GLY A 45 -6.66 26.92 -2.52
CA GLY A 45 -5.75 25.81 -2.85
C GLY A 45 -5.78 25.31 -4.30
N GLU A 46 -6.43 26.01 -5.23
CA GLU A 46 -6.53 25.59 -6.63
C GLU A 46 -5.63 26.41 -7.57
N LEU A 47 -4.88 25.73 -8.44
CA LEU A 47 -4.11 26.36 -9.52
C LEU A 47 -4.74 26.06 -10.86
N THR A 48 -5.03 27.11 -11.62
CA THR A 48 -5.40 26.94 -13.03
C THR A 48 -4.16 27.11 -13.88
N ILE A 49 -3.75 26.04 -14.58
CA ILE A 49 -2.62 26.07 -15.50
C ILE A 49 -3.19 26.02 -16.92
N ALA A 50 -2.95 27.06 -17.71
CA ALA A 50 -3.35 27.12 -19.10
C ALA A 50 -2.12 27.21 -20.01
N SER A 51 -2.17 26.52 -21.15
CA SER A 51 -1.18 26.69 -22.22
C SER A 51 -1.76 27.61 -23.31
N ALA A 52 -1.16 28.77 -23.51
CA ALA A 52 -1.41 29.61 -24.66
C ALA A 52 -0.82 28.93 -25.90
N THR A 53 -1.69 28.33 -26.72
CA THR A 53 -1.32 28.09 -28.11
C THR A 53 -1.23 29.47 -28.79
N ALA A 54 -0.05 29.82 -29.30
CA ALA A 54 0.22 31.13 -29.84
C ALA A 54 -0.76 31.51 -30.97
N ALA A 55 -1.62 32.49 -30.74
CA ALA A 55 -2.16 33.36 -31.79
C ALA A 55 -2.67 34.68 -31.18
N ALA A 56 -2.16 35.80 -31.71
CA ALA A 56 -2.67 37.13 -31.41
C ALA A 56 -4.17 37.24 -31.77
N GLY A 57 -5.04 37.34 -30.77
CA GLY A 57 -6.48 37.44 -30.91
C GLY A 57 -7.18 37.32 -29.54
N PRO A 58 -8.44 37.78 -29.38
CA PRO A 58 -9.13 37.79 -28.09
C PRO A 58 -9.13 36.38 -27.48
N PRO A 59 -9.01 36.26 -26.14
CA PRO A 59 -8.51 35.04 -25.52
C PRO A 59 -9.43 33.86 -25.84
N PRO A 60 -8.90 32.78 -26.46
CA PRO A 60 -9.68 31.58 -26.64
C PRO A 60 -9.67 30.78 -25.33
N VAL A 61 -10.84 30.23 -25.04
CA VAL A 61 -11.17 29.15 -24.11
C VAL A 61 -11.05 29.44 -22.61
N ALA A 62 -12.21 29.54 -21.97
CA ALA A 62 -12.37 29.37 -20.54
C ALA A 62 -11.74 28.02 -20.14
N ALA A 63 -10.72 28.07 -19.28
CA ALA A 63 -10.11 26.89 -18.67
C ALA A 63 -11.20 26.15 -17.87
N THR A 64 -11.82 25.15 -18.51
CA THR A 64 -12.81 24.28 -17.87
C THR A 64 -12.17 22.90 -17.75
N ALA A 65 -11.29 22.73 -16.75
CA ALA A 65 -10.89 21.45 -16.16
C ALA A 65 -9.84 21.70 -15.07
N ASN A 66 -10.14 21.24 -13.85
CA ASN A 66 -9.21 21.14 -12.72
C ASN A 66 -8.06 20.18 -13.09
N ASP A 67 -7.03 20.64 -13.80
CA ASP A 67 -5.99 19.72 -14.30
C ASP A 67 -4.97 19.32 -13.21
N ILE A 68 -4.75 20.12 -12.15
CA ILE A 68 -3.90 19.73 -11.01
C ILE A 68 -4.39 20.34 -9.69
N ALA A 69 -4.84 19.50 -8.75
CA ALA A 69 -5.07 19.88 -7.35
C ALA A 69 -3.84 19.49 -6.49
N VAL A 70 -3.22 20.46 -5.83
CA VAL A 70 -2.08 20.23 -4.92
C VAL A 70 -2.47 20.63 -3.51
N SER A 71 -2.60 19.65 -2.62
CA SER A 71 -2.76 19.88 -1.19
C SER A 71 -1.45 19.63 -0.45
N GLY A 72 -1.21 20.39 0.63
CA GLY A 72 -0.14 20.12 1.56
C GLY A 72 -0.60 20.37 2.99
N GLN A 73 0.04 19.66 3.91
CA GLN A 73 -0.28 19.68 5.35
C GLN A 73 0.99 19.94 6.15
N PHE A 74 0.90 20.79 7.17
CA PHE A 74 1.95 20.91 8.18
C PHE A 74 1.84 19.73 9.16
N THR A 75 2.99 19.16 9.57
CA THR A 75 3.09 18.05 10.54
C THR A 75 3.88 18.47 11.79
N ASN A 76 3.52 19.61 12.39
CA ASN A 76 4.01 20.05 13.70
C ASN A 76 2.98 19.78 14.82
N ALA A 77 3.39 19.79 16.08
CA ALA A 77 2.47 19.77 17.22
C ALA A 77 1.50 20.96 17.14
N GLY A 78 0.19 20.70 17.23
CA GLY A 78 -0.86 21.72 17.02
C GLY A 78 -1.27 21.94 15.56
N SER A 79 -0.77 21.12 14.63
CA SER A 79 -1.19 21.13 13.22
C SER A 79 -1.79 19.79 12.78
N GLY A 80 -2.44 19.77 11.63
CA GLY A 80 -3.24 18.66 11.11
C GLY A 80 -4.74 18.95 11.14
N GLY A 81 -5.57 17.95 10.84
CA GLY A 81 -7.03 18.11 10.73
C GLY A 81 -7.71 18.68 11.98
N LEU A 82 -7.07 18.56 13.17
CA LEU A 82 -7.58 19.09 14.44
C LEU A 82 -6.79 20.31 14.98
N GLY A 83 -5.93 20.93 14.17
CA GLY A 83 -5.10 22.07 14.62
C GLY A 83 -5.92 23.30 15.08
N ALA A 84 -7.13 23.46 14.52
CA ALA A 84 -8.07 24.53 14.89
C ALA A 84 -8.63 24.39 16.31
N LEU A 85 -8.32 23.30 17.04
CA LEU A 85 -8.68 23.19 18.45
C LEU A 85 -7.99 24.26 19.31
N SER A 86 -6.83 24.76 18.86
CA SER A 86 -6.08 25.83 19.53
C SER A 86 -6.70 27.22 19.39
N SER A 87 -7.61 27.42 18.44
CA SER A 87 -8.29 28.70 18.18
C SER A 87 -9.71 28.77 18.76
N ILE A 88 -10.10 27.81 19.60
CA ILE A 88 -11.41 27.82 20.27
C ILE A 88 -11.44 28.94 21.30
N ASP A 89 -12.39 29.87 21.15
CA ASP A 89 -12.57 31.02 22.02
C ASP A 89 -14.03 31.17 22.44
N VAL A 90 -14.26 31.14 23.76
CA VAL A 90 -15.58 31.27 24.40
C VAL A 90 -15.68 32.52 25.26
N SER A 91 -14.82 33.51 25.03
CA SER A 91 -14.78 34.75 25.80
C SER A 91 -15.97 35.68 25.54
N ASP A 92 -16.60 35.61 24.37
CA ASP A 92 -17.86 36.28 24.05
C ASP A 92 -18.84 35.40 23.26
N ALA A 93 -20.08 35.87 23.11
CA ALA A 93 -21.15 35.09 22.48
C ALA A 93 -20.92 34.82 20.99
N ALA A 94 -20.34 35.76 20.25
CA ALA A 94 -20.08 35.61 18.83
C ALA A 94 -18.89 34.68 18.59
N SER A 95 -17.83 34.80 19.40
CA SER A 95 -16.67 33.90 19.36
C SER A 95 -17.06 32.46 19.71
N ALA A 96 -17.96 32.28 20.68
CA ALA A 96 -18.47 30.97 21.09
C ALA A 96 -19.31 30.30 19.99
N GLU A 97 -20.14 31.05 19.26
CA GLU A 97 -20.92 30.53 18.14
C GLU A 97 -20.02 30.10 16.97
N ALA A 98 -19.01 30.88 16.62
CA ALA A 98 -18.01 30.51 15.61
C ALA A 98 -17.16 29.29 16.04
N SER A 99 -16.81 29.21 17.32
CA SER A 99 -16.09 28.07 17.89
C SER A 99 -16.92 26.79 17.86
N LEU A 100 -18.24 26.87 18.06
CA LEU A 100 -19.13 25.71 17.96
C LEU A 100 -19.11 25.12 16.54
N ALA A 101 -19.24 25.96 15.51
CA ALA A 101 -19.15 25.51 14.11
C ALA A 101 -17.78 24.87 13.80
N THR A 102 -16.71 25.43 14.38
CA THR A 102 -15.36 24.85 14.27
C THR A 102 -15.30 23.46 14.91
N VAL A 103 -15.84 23.29 16.12
CA VAL A 103 -15.88 21.99 16.81
C VAL A 103 -16.67 20.95 16.01
N GLU A 104 -17.79 21.32 15.41
CA GLU A 104 -18.57 20.41 14.56
C GLU A 104 -17.77 19.91 13.35
N ALA A 105 -17.03 20.80 12.67
CA ALA A 105 -16.14 20.42 11.57
C ALA A 105 -14.98 19.51 12.04
N LEU A 106 -14.43 19.78 13.21
CA LEU A 106 -13.38 18.96 13.82
C LEU A 106 -13.89 17.57 14.21
N ILE A 107 -15.14 17.46 14.70
CA ILE A 107 -15.80 16.18 14.95
C ILE A 107 -15.96 15.40 13.64
N GLY A 108 -16.39 16.05 12.56
CA GLY A 108 -16.46 15.42 11.23
C GLY A 108 -15.11 14.86 10.79
N THR A 109 -14.04 15.65 10.93
CA THR A 109 -12.67 15.23 10.63
C THR A 109 -12.24 14.01 11.45
N ALA A 110 -12.57 13.98 12.75
CA ALA A 110 -12.27 12.85 13.61
C ALA A 110 -13.07 11.58 13.22
N ILE A 111 -14.33 11.74 12.82
CA ILE A 111 -15.18 10.65 12.33
C ILE A 111 -14.61 10.06 11.04
N ASP A 112 -14.20 10.90 10.09
CA ASP A 112 -13.60 10.45 8.82
C ASP A 112 -12.28 9.70 9.06
N ALA A 113 -11.44 10.21 9.96
CA ALA A 113 -10.23 9.52 10.37
C ALA A 113 -10.53 8.15 11.01
N ALA A 114 -11.51 8.10 11.93
CA ALA A 114 -11.95 6.85 12.55
C ALA A 114 -12.51 5.85 11.54
N ALA A 115 -13.30 6.30 10.57
CA ALA A 115 -13.84 5.46 9.50
C ALA A 115 -12.72 4.89 8.60
N SER A 116 -11.70 5.71 8.30
CA SER A 116 -10.51 5.28 7.56
C SER A 116 -9.72 4.21 8.34
N PHE A 117 -9.50 4.42 9.65
CA PHE A 117 -8.87 3.42 10.50
C PHE A 117 -9.68 2.12 10.61
N GLY A 118 -11.00 2.22 10.77
CA GLY A 118 -11.88 1.05 10.79
C GLY A 118 -11.81 0.24 9.48
N SER A 119 -11.77 0.93 8.35
CA SER A 119 -11.60 0.30 7.03
C SER A 119 -10.22 -0.38 6.91
N ALA A 120 -9.15 0.28 7.37
CA ALA A 120 -7.81 -0.29 7.39
C ALA A 120 -7.73 -1.53 8.31
N GLN A 121 -8.35 -1.46 9.49
CA GLN A 121 -8.44 -2.58 10.42
C GLN A 121 -9.15 -3.77 9.78
N GLY A 122 -10.32 -3.57 9.16
CA GLY A 122 -11.05 -4.66 8.48
C GLY A 122 -10.24 -5.30 7.36
N ARG A 123 -9.46 -4.51 6.61
CA ARG A 123 -8.51 -5.03 5.61
C ARG A 123 -7.41 -5.87 6.24
N ILE A 124 -6.82 -5.41 7.34
CA ILE A 124 -5.78 -6.15 8.07
C ILE A 124 -6.35 -7.47 8.61
N GLU A 125 -7.54 -7.46 9.18
CA GLU A 125 -8.20 -8.65 9.72
C GLU A 125 -8.46 -9.69 8.62
N THR A 126 -9.05 -9.27 7.50
CA THR A 126 -9.27 -10.13 6.33
C THR A 126 -7.95 -10.71 5.79
N GLN A 127 -6.91 -9.88 5.73
CA GLN A 127 -5.59 -10.30 5.26
C GLN A 127 -4.93 -11.31 6.22
N SER A 128 -5.10 -11.12 7.52
CA SER A 128 -4.61 -12.04 8.55
C SER A 128 -5.31 -13.39 8.45
N GLU A 129 -6.64 -13.40 8.28
CA GLU A 129 -7.40 -14.64 8.10
C GLU A 129 -6.99 -15.38 6.82
N PHE A 130 -6.81 -14.66 5.71
CA PHE A 130 -6.33 -15.23 4.45
C PHE A 130 -4.94 -15.87 4.60
N ILE A 131 -4.00 -15.18 5.26
CA ILE A 131 -2.65 -15.70 5.50
C ILE A 131 -2.70 -16.94 6.42
N GLY A 132 -3.58 -16.94 7.43
CA GLY A 132 -3.83 -18.11 8.27
C GLY A 132 -4.27 -19.32 7.45
N LYS A 133 -5.35 -19.17 6.66
CA LYS A 133 -5.87 -20.23 5.79
C LYS A 133 -4.85 -20.72 4.76
N LEU A 134 -4.05 -19.80 4.20
CA LEU A 134 -2.96 -20.14 3.28
C LEU A 134 -1.90 -20.99 3.98
N THR A 135 -1.50 -20.60 5.19
CA THR A 135 -0.51 -21.34 6.00
C THR A 135 -1.01 -22.73 6.35
N ASP A 136 -2.28 -22.88 6.73
CA ASP A 136 -2.89 -24.18 7.02
C ASP A 136 -2.92 -25.07 5.77
N SER A 137 -3.30 -24.50 4.62
CA SER A 137 -3.33 -25.21 3.34
C SER A 137 -1.94 -25.65 2.88
N LEU A 138 -0.94 -24.78 3.05
CA LEU A 138 0.46 -25.10 2.75
C LEU A 138 0.99 -26.18 3.70
N THR A 139 0.67 -26.11 4.99
CA THR A 139 1.08 -27.13 5.97
C THR A 139 0.49 -28.49 5.63
N SER A 140 -0.81 -28.55 5.31
CA SER A 140 -1.46 -29.78 4.88
C SER A 140 -0.89 -30.30 3.55
N GLY A 141 -0.67 -29.41 2.58
CA GLY A 141 -0.10 -29.78 1.27
C GLY A 141 1.33 -30.31 1.39
N ILE A 142 2.18 -29.66 2.20
CA ILE A 142 3.53 -30.13 2.49
C ILE A 142 3.49 -31.46 3.25
N GLY A 143 2.63 -31.59 4.25
CA GLY A 143 2.44 -32.84 5.00
C GLY A 143 2.08 -34.01 4.07
N ALA A 144 1.12 -33.81 3.16
CA ALA A 144 0.74 -34.82 2.17
C ALA A 144 1.90 -35.19 1.24
N MET A 145 2.72 -34.23 0.82
CA MET A 145 3.91 -34.53 0.00
C MET A 145 4.99 -35.27 0.80
N VAL A 146 5.14 -34.98 2.09
CA VAL A 146 6.08 -35.69 2.98
C VAL A 146 5.61 -37.12 3.21
N ASP A 147 4.32 -37.33 3.48
CA ASP A 147 3.73 -38.66 3.65
C ASP A 147 3.87 -39.50 2.38
N ALA A 148 3.56 -38.91 1.21
CA ALA A 148 3.75 -39.59 -0.08
C ALA A 148 5.22 -39.96 -0.34
N ASN A 149 6.18 -39.10 0.03
CA ASN A 149 7.61 -39.38 -0.12
C ASN A 149 8.06 -40.52 0.82
N MET A 150 7.53 -40.56 2.05
CA MET A 150 7.75 -41.65 3.00
C MET A 150 7.18 -42.99 2.51
N GLU A 151 6.01 -43.00 1.87
CA GLU A 151 5.44 -44.19 1.24
C GLU A 151 6.31 -44.69 0.08
N GLU A 152 6.73 -43.81 -0.84
CA GLU A 152 7.60 -44.19 -1.96
C GLU A 152 8.93 -44.76 -1.48
N THR A 153 9.57 -44.11 -0.51
CA THR A 153 10.84 -44.59 0.08
C THR A 153 10.66 -45.92 0.80
N SER A 154 9.54 -46.14 1.50
CA SER A 154 9.21 -47.42 2.15
C SER A 154 8.99 -48.54 1.13
N ALA A 155 8.26 -48.27 0.04
CA ALA A 155 8.07 -49.21 -1.05
C ALA A 155 9.40 -49.57 -1.73
N ARG A 156 10.27 -48.56 -1.93
CA ARG A 156 11.62 -48.76 -2.47
C ARG A 156 12.49 -49.62 -1.56
N LEU A 157 12.41 -49.43 -0.24
CA LEU A 157 13.14 -50.22 0.75
C LEU A 157 12.64 -51.67 0.78
N GLN A 158 11.32 -51.90 0.72
CA GLN A 158 10.74 -53.24 0.60
C GLN A 158 11.18 -53.93 -0.69
N ALA A 159 11.14 -53.22 -1.83
CA ALA A 159 11.62 -53.75 -3.10
C ALA A 159 13.11 -54.14 -3.04
N LEU A 160 13.93 -53.32 -2.38
CA LEU A 160 15.35 -53.61 -2.18
C LEU A 160 15.56 -54.83 -1.26
N GLN A 161 14.78 -54.99 -0.20
CA GLN A 161 14.82 -56.16 0.68
C GLN A 161 14.44 -57.45 -0.07
N VAL A 162 13.39 -57.40 -0.90
CA VAL A 162 12.98 -58.54 -1.74
C VAL A 162 14.08 -58.88 -2.76
N GLN A 163 14.70 -57.88 -3.38
CA GLN A 163 15.86 -58.10 -4.27
C GLN A 163 17.02 -58.78 -3.54
N GLN A 164 17.34 -58.39 -2.30
CA GLN A 164 18.40 -59.03 -1.51
C GLN A 164 18.05 -60.46 -1.11
N GLN A 165 16.80 -60.73 -0.73
CA GLN A 165 16.34 -62.08 -0.41
C GLN A 165 16.41 -62.98 -1.66
N LEU A 166 15.96 -62.48 -2.81
CA LEU A 166 16.08 -63.17 -4.10
C LEU A 166 17.55 -63.39 -4.47
N ALA A 167 18.40 -62.37 -4.32
CA ALA A 167 19.84 -62.51 -4.58
C ALA A 167 20.46 -63.61 -3.71
N THR A 168 20.13 -63.66 -2.41
CA THR A 168 20.63 -64.69 -1.48
C THR A 168 20.13 -66.08 -1.86
N GLN A 169 18.84 -66.21 -2.21
CA GLN A 169 18.25 -67.47 -2.67
C GLN A 169 18.87 -67.93 -3.99
N SER A 170 19.04 -67.03 -4.95
CA SER A 170 19.73 -67.29 -6.22
C SER A 170 21.17 -67.73 -5.99
N LEU A 171 21.88 -67.12 -5.04
CA LEU A 171 23.25 -67.50 -4.68
C LEU A 171 23.31 -68.87 -3.98
N SER A 172 22.31 -69.22 -3.14
CA SER A 172 22.22 -70.55 -2.53
C SER A 172 21.91 -71.62 -3.57
N ILE A 173 20.99 -71.35 -4.52
CA ILE A 173 20.68 -72.25 -5.64
C ILE A 173 21.90 -72.41 -6.55
N ALA A 174 22.60 -71.32 -6.86
CA ALA A 174 23.82 -71.35 -7.68
C ALA A 174 24.95 -72.16 -7.02
N ASN A 175 25.05 -72.17 -5.68
CA ASN A 175 26.01 -73.00 -4.96
C ASN A 175 25.55 -74.46 -4.77
N GLN A 176 24.24 -74.73 -4.74
CA GLN A 176 23.69 -76.09 -4.62
C GLN A 176 23.63 -76.84 -5.97
N ALA A 177 23.41 -76.14 -7.08
CA ALA A 177 23.31 -76.76 -8.41
C ALA A 177 24.56 -77.54 -8.87
N PRO A 178 25.80 -77.09 -8.60
CA PRO A 178 27.00 -77.87 -8.93
C PRO A 178 27.13 -79.16 -8.10
N GLN A 179 26.66 -79.13 -6.85
CA GLN A 179 26.73 -80.27 -5.92
C GLN A 179 25.76 -81.40 -6.33
N SER A 180 24.57 -81.08 -6.84
CA SER A 180 23.62 -82.09 -7.34
C SER A 180 24.09 -82.74 -8.64
N ILE A 181 24.78 -81.99 -9.50
CA ILE A 181 25.41 -82.54 -10.70
C ILE A 181 26.53 -83.52 -10.32
N LEU A 182 27.34 -83.23 -9.32
CA LEU A 182 28.39 -84.14 -8.86
C LEU A 182 27.85 -85.43 -8.20
N SER A 183 26.64 -85.43 -7.62
CA SER A 183 26.04 -86.67 -7.09
C SER A 183 25.52 -87.61 -8.17
N LEU A 184 25.27 -87.11 -9.40
CA LEU A 184 24.85 -87.92 -10.55
C LEU A 184 26.01 -88.61 -11.26
N PHE A 185 27.25 -88.21 -10.96
CA PHE A 185 28.47 -88.84 -11.45
C PHE A 185 29.11 -89.79 -10.41
N ARG A 186 28.34 -90.24 -9.41
CA ARG A 186 28.74 -91.22 -8.40
C ARG A 186 27.89 -92.48 -8.49
#